data_AF-A0A845Z346-F1
#
_entry.id   AF-A0A845Z346-F1
#
_cell.length_a   1.000
_cell.length_b   1.000
_cell.length_c   1.000
_cell.angle_alpha   90.00
_cell.angle_beta   90.00
_cell.angle_gamma   90.00
#
_symmetry.space_group_name_H-M   'P 1'
#
loop_
_entity.id
_entity.type
_entity.pdbx_description
1 polymer ?
#
loop_
_entity_poly.entity_id
_entity_poly.type
_entity_poly.pdbx_seq_one_letter_code
_entity_poly.pdbx_strand_id
1 'polypeptide(L)'
;MTINYEALVLEPEQTLKKICNFIGVEFQAQILEFHTVNNNLVNVDREPWKVNIRQPLNLKLINQWQSELSPSMIFDIEAVAWFQMIRLRYPLNNPLFKLLPKSLKIYFSENKKNQINQQIKSLLRSK
;
A
#
# COMPACT_ATOMS: atom_id res chain seq x y z
N MET A 1 -7.01 -16.35 0.81
CA MET A 1 -5.91 -16.01 -0.12
C MET A 1 -5.50 -14.57 0.14
N THR A 2 -4.19 -14.27 0.15
CA THR A 2 -3.68 -12.89 0.26
C THR A 2 -3.13 -12.47 -1.09
N ILE A 3 -3.39 -11.23 -1.51
CA ILE A 3 -2.95 -10.67 -2.79
C ILE A 3 -2.06 -9.46 -2.49
N ASN A 4 -0.86 -9.45 -3.06
CA ASN A 4 0.01 -8.28 -3.04
C ASN A 4 -0.30 -7.43 -4.27
N TYR A 5 -0.53 -6.14 -4.05
CA TYR A 5 -0.85 -5.21 -5.13
C TYR A 5 0.27 -5.18 -6.17
N GLU A 6 1.53 -5.17 -5.74
CA GLU A 6 2.70 -5.09 -6.62
C GLU A 6 2.81 -6.33 -7.50
N ALA A 7 2.53 -7.52 -6.93
CA ALA A 7 2.52 -8.76 -7.71
C ALA A 7 1.36 -8.80 -8.71
N LEU A 8 0.19 -8.24 -8.36
CA LEU A 8 -0.95 -8.14 -9.26
C LEU A 8 -0.65 -7.20 -10.44
N VAL A 9 0.04 -6.09 -10.22
CA VAL A 9 0.34 -5.14 -11.31
C VAL A 9 1.53 -5.64 -12.16
N LEU A 10 2.55 -6.27 -11.56
CA LEU A 10 3.71 -6.81 -12.28
C LEU A 10 3.39 -8.06 -13.08
N GLU A 11 2.59 -8.97 -12.51
CA GLU A 11 2.27 -10.28 -13.08
C GLU A 11 0.74 -10.50 -13.09
N PRO A 12 -0.02 -9.66 -13.83
CA PRO A 12 -1.48 -9.60 -13.73
C PRO A 12 -2.15 -10.90 -14.16
N GLU A 13 -1.76 -11.47 -15.30
CA GLU A 13 -2.35 -12.72 -15.79
C GLU A 13 -2.12 -13.86 -14.80
N GLN A 14 -0.89 -14.04 -14.32
CA GLN A 14 -0.57 -15.11 -13.38
C GLN A 14 -1.32 -14.95 -12.05
N THR A 15 -1.40 -13.71 -11.54
CA THR A 15 -2.10 -13.41 -10.29
C THR A 15 -3.62 -13.60 -10.45
N LEU A 16 -4.20 -13.14 -11.56
CA LEU A 16 -5.63 -13.30 -11.85
C LEU A 16 -6.02 -14.77 -12.04
N LYS A 17 -5.20 -15.59 -12.72
CA LYS A 17 -5.44 -17.03 -12.80
C LYS A 17 -5.53 -17.70 -11.42
N LYS A 18 -4.65 -17.31 -10.48
CA LYS A 18 -4.72 -17.79 -9.09
C LYS A 18 -5.99 -17.33 -8.39
N ILE A 19 -6.40 -16.08 -8.62
CA ILE A 19 -7.65 -15.52 -8.06
C ILE A 19 -8.86 -16.26 -8.62
N CYS A 20 -8.97 -16.40 -9.94
CA CYS A 20 -10.03 -17.12 -10.63
C CYS A 20 -10.17 -18.55 -10.13
N ASN A 21 -9.05 -19.28 -10.03
CA ASN A 21 -9.03 -20.63 -9.48
C ASN A 21 -9.48 -20.67 -8.00
N PHE A 22 -9.08 -19.69 -7.18
CA PHE A 22 -9.49 -19.60 -5.79
C PHE A 22 -11.00 -19.36 -5.62
N ILE A 23 -11.62 -18.56 -6.50
CA ILE A 23 -13.06 -18.26 -6.45
C ILE A 23 -13.93 -19.22 -7.28
N GLY A 24 -13.32 -20.16 -8.02
CA GLY A 24 -14.03 -21.17 -8.81
C GLY A 24 -14.61 -20.63 -10.13
N VAL A 25 -13.98 -19.62 -10.75
CA VAL A 25 -14.36 -19.12 -12.08
C VAL A 25 -13.27 -19.40 -13.10
N GLU A 26 -13.65 -19.51 -14.38
CA GLU A 26 -12.70 -19.62 -15.48
C GLU A 26 -12.00 -18.29 -15.75
N PHE A 27 -10.69 -18.34 -16.01
CA PHE A 27 -9.94 -17.16 -16.40
C PHE A 27 -10.23 -16.78 -17.86
N GLN A 28 -10.63 -15.53 -18.08
CA GLN A 28 -10.81 -14.95 -19.41
C GLN A 28 -9.75 -13.87 -19.64
N ALA A 29 -9.04 -13.94 -20.78
CA ALA A 29 -7.99 -12.96 -21.11
C ALA A 29 -8.52 -11.51 -21.15
N GLN A 30 -9.79 -11.35 -21.50
CA GLN A 30 -10.51 -10.07 -21.55
C GLN A 30 -10.55 -9.34 -20.20
N ILE A 31 -10.34 -10.04 -19.07
CA ILE A 31 -10.24 -9.40 -17.75
C ILE A 31 -9.08 -8.39 -17.69
N LEU A 32 -8.02 -8.61 -18.46
CA LEU A 32 -6.88 -7.69 -18.57
C LEU A 32 -7.24 -6.39 -19.31
N GLU A 33 -8.29 -6.42 -20.12
CA GLU A 33 -8.80 -5.29 -20.89
C GLU A 33 -9.91 -4.54 -20.13
N PHE A 34 -9.92 -4.57 -18.79
CA PHE A 34 -10.93 -3.94 -17.95
C PHE A 34 -11.19 -2.45 -18.26
N HIS A 35 -10.19 -1.74 -18.80
CA HIS A 35 -10.26 -0.32 -19.15
C HIS A 35 -10.97 -0.06 -20.50
N THR A 36 -11.14 -1.07 -21.36
CA THR A 36 -11.82 -0.94 -22.66
C THR A 36 -13.33 -1.12 -22.53
N VAL A 37 -13.78 -1.86 -21.51
CA VAL A 37 -15.19 -2.07 -21.23
C VAL A 37 -15.75 -0.78 -20.64
N ASN A 38 -16.46 -0.02 -21.47
CA ASN A 38 -17.14 1.21 -21.05
C ASN A 38 -18.35 0.87 -20.16
N ASN A 39 -18.06 0.52 -18.91
CA ASN A 39 -19.07 0.12 -17.95
C ASN A 39 -19.22 1.24 -16.92
N ASN A 40 -20.43 1.75 -16.76
CA ASN A 40 -20.84 2.73 -15.73
C ASN A 40 -20.72 2.17 -14.29
N LEU A 41 -19.97 1.09 -14.08
CA LEU A 41 -19.75 0.44 -12.80
C LEU A 41 -19.03 1.34 -11.79
N VAL A 42 -18.25 2.32 -12.27
CA VAL A 42 -17.55 3.29 -11.43
C VAL A 42 -17.95 4.71 -11.81
N ASN A 43 -18.64 5.38 -10.89
CA ASN A 43 -18.99 6.79 -11.00
C ASN A 43 -17.81 7.66 -10.54
N VAL A 44 -16.86 7.90 -11.46
CA VAL A 44 -15.68 8.73 -11.18
C VAL A 44 -16.01 10.20 -10.89
N ASP A 45 -17.19 10.70 -11.30
CA ASP A 45 -17.61 12.07 -11.00
C ASP A 45 -17.86 12.25 -9.50
N ARG A 46 -18.37 11.20 -8.84
CA ARG A 46 -18.55 11.16 -7.38
C ARG A 46 -17.30 10.71 -6.63
N GLU A 47 -16.43 9.94 -7.27
CA GLU A 47 -15.21 9.38 -6.67
C GLU A 47 -13.97 9.64 -7.55
N PRO A 48 -13.45 10.88 -7.59
CA PRO A 48 -12.38 11.27 -8.50
C PRO A 48 -11.10 10.46 -8.33
N TRP A 49 -10.82 9.96 -7.12
CA TRP A 49 -9.65 9.12 -6.83
C TRP A 49 -9.68 7.75 -7.53
N LYS A 50 -10.80 7.36 -8.14
CA LYS A 50 -10.94 6.11 -8.92
C LYS A 50 -10.66 6.27 -10.43
N VAL A 51 -10.24 7.46 -10.87
CA VAL A 51 -10.00 7.74 -12.31
C VAL A 51 -9.05 6.74 -12.98
N ASN A 52 -8.06 6.23 -12.24
CA ASN A 52 -7.07 5.28 -12.74
C ASN A 52 -7.66 3.91 -13.13
N ILE A 53 -8.88 3.57 -12.69
CA ILE A 53 -9.57 2.32 -13.07
C ILE A 53 -9.98 2.34 -14.56
N ARG A 54 -10.08 3.51 -15.18
CA ARG A 54 -10.37 3.66 -16.61
C ARG A 54 -9.11 3.64 -17.49
N GLN A 55 -7.94 3.47 -16.89
CA GLN A 55 -6.65 3.47 -17.58
C GLN A 55 -6.04 2.06 -17.56
N PRO A 56 -5.19 1.72 -18.53
CA PRO A 56 -4.41 0.49 -18.47
C PRO A 56 -3.53 0.45 -17.21
N LEU A 57 -3.09 -0.75 -16.81
CA LEU A 57 -2.22 -0.93 -15.65
C LEU A 57 -0.96 -0.08 -15.78
N ASN A 58 -0.70 0.74 -14.77
CA ASN A 58 0.44 1.66 -14.75
C ASN A 58 1.48 1.21 -13.71
N LEU A 59 2.56 0.61 -14.20
CA LEU A 59 3.68 0.13 -13.37
C LEU A 59 4.42 1.26 -12.63
N LYS A 60 4.32 2.51 -13.11
CA LYS A 60 5.01 3.65 -12.47
C LYS A 60 4.46 3.96 -11.08
N LEU A 61 3.19 3.62 -10.82
CA LEU A 61 2.54 3.87 -9.53
C LEU A 61 3.14 3.03 -8.39
N ILE A 62 3.77 1.89 -8.69
CA ILE A 62 4.35 0.99 -7.68
C ILE A 62 5.43 1.69 -6.85
N ASN A 63 6.25 2.51 -7.50
CA ASN A 63 7.40 3.18 -6.87
C ASN A 63 7.21 4.69 -6.68
N GLN A 64 6.01 5.22 -6.95
CA GLN A 64 5.73 6.66 -6.90
C GLN A 64 6.00 7.28 -5.51
N TRP A 65 5.77 6.50 -4.44
CA TRP A 65 6.06 6.92 -3.07
C TRP A 65 7.55 7.27 -2.85
N GLN A 66 8.47 6.70 -3.64
CA GLN A 66 9.90 7.01 -3.53
C GLN A 66 10.23 8.43 -3.97
N SER A 67 9.47 8.98 -4.92
CA SER A 67 9.62 10.37 -5.37
C SER A 67 8.80 11.36 -4.55
N GLU A 68 7.71 10.91 -3.93
CA GLU A 68 6.79 11.80 -3.20
C GLU A 68 7.14 11.95 -1.72
N LEU A 69 7.73 10.92 -1.10
CA LEU A 69 8.07 10.94 0.31
C LEU A 69 9.51 11.39 0.53
N SER A 70 9.68 12.38 1.41
CA SER A 70 11.00 12.75 1.88
C SER A 70 11.64 11.65 2.75
N PRO A 71 12.98 11.59 2.86
CA PRO A 71 13.66 10.62 3.72
C PRO A 71 13.20 10.64 5.19
N SER A 72 12.83 11.82 5.70
CA SER A 72 12.29 12.00 7.06
C SER A 72 10.91 11.33 7.22
N MET A 73 10.04 11.48 6.22
CA MET A 73 8.72 10.82 6.22
C MET A 73 8.87 9.30 6.14
N ILE A 74 9.79 8.80 5.31
CA ILE A 74 10.09 7.36 5.22
C ILE A 74 10.58 6.84 6.58
N PHE A 75 11.47 7.56 7.25
CA PHE A 75 11.93 7.20 8.61
C PHE A 75 10.77 7.13 9.60
N ASP A 76 9.88 8.12 9.59
CA ASP A 76 8.74 8.17 10.50
C ASP A 76 7.75 7.02 10.26
N ILE A 77 7.48 6.71 8.99
CA ILE A 77 6.63 5.57 8.60
C ILE A 77 7.28 4.27 9.07
N GLU A 78 8.55 4.04 8.76
CA GLU A 78 9.27 2.83 9.16
C GLU A 78 9.31 2.71 10.69
N ALA A 79 9.49 3.80 11.44
CA ALA A 79 9.50 3.77 12.90
C ALA A 79 8.22 3.22 13.52
N VAL A 80 7.07 3.49 12.90
CA VAL A 80 5.77 3.03 13.38
C VAL A 80 5.42 1.66 12.77
N ALA A 81 5.64 1.49 11.46
CA ALA A 81 5.08 0.38 10.67
C ALA A 81 6.09 -0.73 10.36
N TRP A 82 7.36 -0.63 10.75
CA TRP A 82 8.42 -1.59 10.36
C TRP A 82 8.02 -3.05 10.58
N PHE A 83 7.35 -3.36 11.70
CA PHE A 83 6.93 -4.72 12.01
C PHE A 83 5.98 -5.26 10.94
N GLN A 84 5.02 -4.45 10.51
CA GLN A 84 4.07 -4.80 9.47
C GLN A 84 4.76 -4.90 8.11
N MET A 85 5.65 -3.97 7.80
CA MET A 85 6.42 -3.98 6.55
C MET A 85 7.22 -5.27 6.42
N ILE A 86 7.99 -5.67 7.44
CA ILE A 86 8.75 -6.93 7.43
C ILE A 86 7.82 -8.13 7.30
N ARG A 87 6.72 -8.17 8.07
CA ARG A 87 5.75 -9.27 8.05
C ARG A 87 5.13 -9.45 6.66
N LEU A 88 4.86 -8.34 5.97
CA LEU A 88 4.32 -8.29 4.61
C LEU A 88 5.40 -8.30 3.52
N ARG A 89 6.68 -8.46 3.91
CA ARG A 89 7.85 -8.54 3.03
C ARG A 89 8.17 -7.26 2.24
N TYR A 90 7.76 -6.10 2.74
CA TYR A 90 8.22 -4.81 2.25
C TYR A 90 9.61 -4.48 2.82
N PRO A 91 10.58 -4.06 1.97
CA PRO A 91 11.91 -3.71 2.42
C PRO A 91 11.89 -2.43 3.25
N LEU A 92 12.76 -2.37 4.25
CA LEU A 92 13.09 -1.12 4.94
C LEU A 92 14.21 -0.42 4.17
N ASN A 93 13.97 0.85 3.83
CA ASN A 93 14.94 1.68 3.13
C ASN A 93 15.93 2.29 4.12
N ASN A 94 15.52 2.49 5.38
CA ASN A 94 16.38 3.15 6.34
C ASN A 94 17.50 2.23 6.86
N PRO A 95 18.79 2.62 6.71
CA PRO A 95 19.92 1.82 7.18
C PRO A 95 19.96 1.71 8.72
N LEU A 96 19.50 2.72 9.47
CA LEU A 96 19.47 2.66 10.94
C LEU A 96 18.51 1.57 11.42
N PHE A 97 17.33 1.44 10.80
CA PHE A 97 16.40 0.37 11.14
C PHE A 97 16.92 -1.03 10.79
N LYS A 98 17.88 -1.17 9.88
CA LYS A 98 18.54 -2.48 9.65
C LYS A 98 19.45 -2.87 10.82
N LEU A 99 20.10 -1.87 11.44
CA LEU A 99 21.11 -2.06 12.47
C LEU A 99 20.55 -2.07 13.91
N LEU A 100 19.35 -1.52 14.13
CA LEU A 100 18.76 -1.48 15.47
C LEU A 100 18.35 -2.89 15.98
N PRO A 101 18.66 -3.24 17.24
CA PRO A 101 18.13 -4.44 17.86
C PRO A 101 16.62 -4.34 18.04
N LYS A 102 15.92 -5.49 18.05
CA LYS A 102 14.45 -5.56 18.10
C LYS A 102 13.85 -4.75 19.26
N SER A 103 14.48 -4.77 20.43
CA SER A 103 14.06 -4.01 21.62
C SER A 103 14.00 -2.50 21.37
N LEU A 104 15.01 -1.93 20.71
CA LEU A 104 15.05 -0.51 20.36
C LEU A 104 13.98 -0.15 19.33
N LYS A 105 13.71 -1.02 18.36
CA LYS A 105 12.63 -0.82 17.37
C LYS A 105 11.25 -0.78 18.01
N ILE A 106 11.00 -1.67 18.99
CA ILE A 106 9.76 -1.68 19.76
C ILE A 106 9.64 -0.39 20.57
N TYR A 107 10.70 0.04 21.24
CA TYR A 107 10.73 1.29 21.99
C TYR A 107 10.41 2.52 21.11
N PHE A 108 11.04 2.64 19.94
CA PHE A 108 10.77 3.75 19.01
C PHE A 108 9.32 3.76 18.53
N SER A 109 8.76 2.59 18.21
CA SER A 109 7.36 2.46 17.78
C SER A 109 6.39 2.90 18.89
N GLU A 110 6.57 2.40 20.11
CA GLU A 110 5.72 2.77 21.25
C GLU A 110 5.84 4.26 21.61
N ASN A 111 7.05 4.82 21.60
CA ASN A 111 7.26 6.22 21.93
C ASN A 111 6.62 7.16 20.87
N LYS A 112 6.81 6.87 19.59
CA LYS A 112 6.19 7.63 18.48
C LYS A 112 4.65 7.53 18.55
N LYS A 113 4.11 6.34 18.81
CA LYS A 113 2.66 6.12 18.99
C LYS A 113 2.10 6.93 20.16
N ASN A 114 2.81 6.98 21.29
CA ASN A 114 2.43 7.79 22.43
C ASN A 114 2.46 9.29 22.11
N GLN A 115 3.47 9.76 21.38
CA GLN A 115 3.58 11.15 20.95
C GLN A 115 2.42 11.56 20.03
N ILE A 116 2.06 10.73 19.05
CA ILE A 116 0.91 10.96 18.16
C ILE A 116 -0.39 11.00 18.97
N ASN A 117 -0.58 10.06 19.89
CA ASN A 117 -1.77 10.04 20.76
C ASN A 117 -1.88 11.29 21.65
N GLN A 118 -0.75 11.82 22.11
CA GLN A 118 -0.72 13.08 22.86
C GLN A 118 -1.10 14.28 21.98
N GLN A 119 -0.57 14.35 20.75
CA GLN A 119 -0.93 15.41 19.79
C GLN A 119 -2.43 15.38 19.43
N ILE A 120 -3.00 14.19 19.21
CA ILE A 120 -4.44 14.05 18.94
C ILE A 120 -5.26 14.51 20.16
N LYS A 121 -4.86 14.11 21.38
CA LYS A 121 -5.53 14.54 22.61
C LYS A 121 -5.45 16.06 22.83
N SER A 122 -4.34 16.71 22.47
CA SER A 122 -4.24 18.17 22.57
C SER A 122 -5.13 18.88 21.55
N LEU A 123 -5.23 18.37 20.32
CA LEU A 123 -6.09 18.94 19.28
C LEU A 123 -7.59 18.78 19.57
N LEU A 124 -7.97 17.68 20.24
CA LEU A 124 -9.35 17.45 20.68
C LEU A 124 -9.74 18.29 21.90
N ARG A 125 -8.77 18.79 22.68
CA ARG A 125 -9.00 19.69 23.83
C ARG A 125 -9.03 21.18 23.45
N SER A 126 -8.59 21.53 22.24
CA SER A 126 -8.56 22.91 21.73
C SER A 126 -9.77 23.26 20.85
N LYS A 127 -10.82 22.43 20.86
CA LYS A 127 -12.15 22.67 20.27
C LYS A 127 -13.19 22.63 21.38
#